data_AF-K2EVH2-F1
#
_entry.id   AF-K2EVH2-F1
#
_cell.length_a   1.000
_cell.length_b   1.000
_cell.length_c   1.000
_cell.angle_alpha   90.00
_cell.angle_beta   90.00
_cell.angle_gamma   90.00
#
_symmetry.space_group_name_H-M   'P 1'
#
loop_
_entity.id
_entity.type
_entity.pdbx_description
1 polymer ?
#
loop_
_entity_poly.entity_id
_entity_poly.type
_entity_poly.pdbx_seq_one_letter_code
_entity_poly.pdbx_strand_id
1 'polypeptide(L)'
;MKEILVDRQVKNFTDDNLPDCFKDVSQKQWNDWQWQRDNSLRIYHNDSLLKKQEILKKITDAVSLPTGDVFNLDKVLRSWDMLITPHQILQIRRKLTEGDKESSLALFKTVNPSISEGDEYQQIVKLKIDGLGTGYRRKERYNTPENPQPREIRRLYDDRVVLTCTWQCPTGCRYCFRRPEALIGPKVNWEKGLNYIKKWNLTHSKEEQVKDVILSGGDPLFLSDNQIKKIAQGVKSIPGVKFLRIDTKYLAAMPQRITPELAEILGKYVDLMCFHFTHPAEIS
;
A
#
# COMPACT_ATOMS: atom_id res chain seq x y z
N MET A 1 -13.31 -27.85 -6.01
CA MET A 1 -12.71 -26.55 -5.65
C MET A 1 -13.30 -25.34 -6.41
N LYS A 2 -14.26 -25.50 -7.33
CA LYS A 2 -14.93 -24.37 -8.02
C LYS A 2 -16.19 -23.82 -7.32
N GLU A 3 -16.60 -24.41 -6.20
CA GLU A 3 -17.88 -24.08 -5.53
C GLU A 3 -17.75 -23.24 -4.24
N ILE A 4 -16.55 -22.83 -3.83
CA ILE A 4 -16.37 -22.12 -2.54
C ILE A 4 -16.48 -20.58 -2.68
N LEU A 5 -16.57 -20.03 -3.90
CA LEU A 5 -16.38 -18.58 -4.12
C LEU A 5 -17.62 -17.78 -4.57
N VAL A 6 -18.83 -18.35 -4.53
CA VAL A 6 -20.00 -17.62 -5.08
C VAL A 6 -21.05 -17.20 -4.05
N ASP A 7 -21.04 -17.72 -2.81
CA ASP A 7 -22.19 -17.53 -1.92
C ASP A 7 -21.91 -16.93 -0.52
N ARG A 8 -20.68 -16.48 -0.27
CA ARG A 8 -20.47 -15.52 0.84
C ARG A 8 -20.75 -14.13 0.32
N GLN A 9 -22.03 -13.77 0.31
CA GLN A 9 -22.45 -12.37 0.35
C GLN A 9 -21.53 -11.66 1.36
N VAL A 10 -20.75 -10.69 0.89
CA VAL A 10 -20.05 -9.74 1.78
C VAL A 10 -21.12 -9.28 2.77
N LYS A 11 -20.97 -9.66 4.05
CA LYS A 11 -21.96 -9.42 5.09
C LYS A 11 -22.57 -8.04 4.88
N ASN A 12 -23.91 -7.99 4.81
CA ASN A 12 -24.64 -6.77 4.58
C ASN A 12 -24.09 -5.65 5.47
N PHE A 13 -23.79 -4.53 4.83
CA PHE A 13 -23.51 -3.28 5.49
C PHE A 13 -24.84 -2.70 5.99
N THR A 14 -25.49 -3.41 6.89
CA THR A 14 -26.51 -2.84 7.75
C THR A 14 -25.78 -2.52 9.03
N ASP A 15 -24.97 -1.48 8.98
CA ASP A 15 -24.13 -1.12 10.10
C ASP A 15 -24.47 0.29 10.54
N ASP A 16 -25.28 0.38 11.60
CA ASP A 16 -25.55 1.62 12.34
C ASP A 16 -24.25 2.29 12.82
N ASN A 17 -23.11 1.58 12.72
CA ASN A 17 -21.78 2.07 12.99
C ASN A 17 -21.15 2.89 11.86
N LEU A 18 -21.85 3.18 10.75
CA LEU A 18 -21.34 4.16 9.80
C LEU A 18 -21.14 5.53 10.46
N PRO A 19 -20.02 6.22 10.22
CA PRO A 19 -19.92 7.62 10.62
C PRO A 19 -20.84 8.50 9.77
N ASP A 20 -21.25 9.65 10.31
CA ASP A 20 -22.19 10.58 9.67
C ASP A 20 -21.76 11.01 8.26
N CYS A 21 -20.45 11.10 8.02
CA CYS A 21 -19.92 11.46 6.70
C CYS A 21 -20.15 10.39 5.61
N PHE A 22 -20.58 9.18 5.99
CA PHE A 22 -20.90 8.07 5.08
C PHE A 22 -22.31 7.49 5.28
N LYS A 23 -23.17 8.13 6.08
CA LYS A 23 -24.50 7.61 6.43
C LYS A 23 -25.43 7.39 5.23
N ASP A 24 -25.29 8.20 4.18
CA ASP A 24 -26.16 8.18 3.00
C ASP A 24 -25.58 7.30 1.86
N VAL A 25 -24.51 6.54 2.13
CA VAL A 25 -23.82 5.72 1.13
C VAL A 25 -24.57 4.42 0.90
N SER A 26 -24.94 4.14 -0.35
CA SER A 26 -25.55 2.86 -0.71
C SER A 26 -24.55 1.69 -0.59
N GLN A 27 -25.06 0.49 -0.33
CA GLN A 27 -24.22 -0.73 -0.29
C GLN A 27 -23.45 -0.94 -1.60
N LYS A 28 -24.05 -0.58 -2.75
CA LYS A 28 -23.39 -0.64 -4.06
C LYS A 28 -22.16 0.27 -4.12
N GLN A 29 -22.28 1.51 -3.64
CA GLN A 29 -21.16 2.45 -3.56
C GLN A 29 -20.11 1.97 -2.56
N TRP A 30 -20.53 1.50 -1.38
CA TRP A 30 -19.60 1.01 -0.37
C TRP A 30 -18.74 -0.17 -0.87
N ASN A 31 -19.34 -1.07 -1.66
CA ASN A 31 -18.66 -2.22 -2.24
C ASN A 31 -17.88 -1.90 -3.53
N ASP A 32 -17.95 -0.67 -4.04
CA ASP A 32 -17.13 -0.21 -5.14
C ASP A 32 -15.77 0.31 -4.63
N TRP A 33 -14.69 -0.38 -5.02
CA TRP A 33 -13.34 0.01 -4.62
C TRP A 33 -12.92 1.37 -5.18
N GLN A 34 -13.45 1.78 -6.32
CA GLN A 34 -13.17 3.10 -6.89
C GLN A 34 -13.82 4.18 -6.03
N TRP A 35 -15.06 3.95 -5.60
CA TRP A 35 -15.72 4.82 -4.63
C TRP A 35 -14.93 4.88 -3.31
N GLN A 36 -14.48 3.76 -2.76
CA GLN A 36 -13.63 3.73 -1.56
C GLN A 36 -12.34 4.54 -1.73
N ARG A 37 -11.67 4.40 -2.88
CA ARG A 37 -10.43 5.14 -3.22
C ARG A 37 -10.66 6.63 -3.35
N ASP A 38 -11.73 7.01 -4.04
CA ASP A 38 -12.04 8.39 -4.38
C ASP A 38 -12.60 9.15 -3.16
N ASN A 39 -13.20 8.43 -2.20
CA ASN A 39 -13.67 8.96 -0.90
C ASN A 39 -12.67 8.72 0.25
N SER A 40 -11.45 8.27 -0.05
CA SER A 40 -10.38 8.21 0.95
C SER A 40 -9.99 9.61 1.41
N LEU A 41 -9.87 9.82 2.71
CA LEU A 41 -9.51 11.11 3.29
C LEU A 41 -7.99 11.26 3.22
N ARG A 42 -7.54 12.32 2.52
CA ARG A 42 -6.14 12.54 2.18
C ARG A 42 -5.68 13.92 2.59
N ILE A 43 -4.59 13.97 3.33
CA ILE A 43 -3.84 15.20 3.60
C ILE A 43 -2.48 15.03 2.94
N TYR A 44 -2.08 15.98 2.11
CA TYR A 44 -0.73 16.06 1.55
C TYR A 44 0.05 17.20 2.20
N HIS A 45 1.38 17.08 2.30
CA HIS A 45 2.24 18.12 2.87
C HIS A 45 2.05 19.50 2.21
N ASN A 46 1.75 19.55 0.92
CA ASN A 46 1.53 20.80 0.17
C ASN A 46 0.09 21.32 0.21
N ASP A 47 -0.84 20.63 0.87
CA ASP A 47 -2.20 21.14 1.04
C ASP A 47 -2.22 22.39 1.93
N SER A 48 -3.18 23.30 1.66
CA SER A 48 -3.39 24.49 2.49
C SER A 48 -3.78 24.10 3.92
N LEU A 49 -3.38 24.92 4.90
CA LEU A 49 -3.67 24.66 6.31
C LEU A 49 -5.19 24.47 6.56
N LEU A 50 -6.02 25.27 5.91
CA LEU A 50 -7.48 25.16 5.99
C LEU A 50 -7.99 23.80 5.50
N LYS A 51 -7.53 23.33 4.33
CA LYS A 51 -7.90 22.02 3.79
C LYS A 51 -7.48 20.90 4.74
N LYS A 52 -6.27 21.00 5.31
CA LYS A 52 -5.76 20.04 6.28
C LYS A 52 -6.63 19.98 7.54
N GLN A 53 -7.01 21.13 8.09
CA GLN A 53 -7.88 21.22 9.25
C GLN A 53 -9.27 20.64 8.98
N GLU A 54 -9.85 20.93 7.80
CA GLU A 54 -11.16 20.40 7.42
C GLU A 54 -11.16 18.87 7.31
N ILE A 55 -10.17 18.31 6.63
CA ILE A 55 -10.06 16.86 6.44
C ILE A 55 -9.77 16.18 7.78
N LEU A 56 -8.91 16.77 8.61
CA LEU A 56 -8.61 16.19 9.90
C LEU A 56 -9.82 16.20 10.83
N LYS A 57 -10.61 17.28 10.84
CA LYS A 57 -11.89 17.33 11.55
C LYS A 57 -12.83 16.21 11.06
N LYS A 58 -12.95 16.03 9.74
CA LYS A 58 -13.75 14.93 9.17
C LYS A 58 -13.28 13.56 9.66
N ILE A 59 -11.97 13.34 9.75
CA ILE A 59 -11.42 12.07 10.26
C ILE A 59 -11.74 11.89 11.75
N THR A 60 -11.48 12.90 12.58
CA THR A 60 -11.71 12.82 14.03
C THR A 60 -13.17 12.61 14.36
N ASP A 61 -14.07 13.32 13.67
CA ASP A 61 -15.51 13.15 13.82
C ASP A 61 -15.92 11.72 13.43
N ALA A 62 -15.36 11.21 12.32
CA ALA A 62 -15.70 9.89 11.80
C ALA A 62 -15.23 8.74 12.70
N VAL A 63 -14.04 8.82 13.30
CA VAL A 63 -13.54 7.78 14.21
C VAL A 63 -14.05 7.95 15.64
N SER A 64 -14.63 9.11 15.99
CA SER A 64 -15.18 9.43 17.32
C SER A 64 -14.18 9.23 18.48
N LEU A 65 -12.89 9.44 18.23
CA LEU A 65 -11.85 9.37 19.25
C LEU A 65 -11.71 10.70 20.01
N PRO A 66 -11.39 10.69 21.32
CA PRO A 66 -11.16 11.92 22.07
C PRO A 66 -10.01 12.72 21.44
N THR A 67 -10.30 13.97 21.08
CA THR A 67 -9.36 14.90 20.44
C THR A 67 -8.22 15.36 21.37
N GLY A 68 -8.29 15.06 22.67
CA GLY A 68 -7.42 15.59 23.72
C GLY A 68 -5.97 15.11 23.69
N ASP A 69 -5.72 13.85 23.29
CA ASP A 69 -4.37 13.26 23.40
C ASP A 69 -3.61 13.21 22.07
N VAL A 70 -4.23 13.59 20.95
CA VAL A 70 -3.76 13.16 19.62
C VAL A 70 -3.22 14.27 18.73
N PHE A 71 -3.43 15.56 19.02
CA PHE A 71 -3.00 16.58 18.07
C PHE A 71 -2.48 17.88 18.70
N ASN A 72 -1.15 18.06 18.65
CA ASN A 72 -0.63 19.39 18.37
C ASN A 72 -0.75 19.62 16.85
N LEU A 73 -1.98 19.98 16.44
CA LEU A 73 -2.42 20.12 15.04
C LEU A 73 -1.44 20.96 14.21
N ASP A 74 -0.87 22.01 14.78
CA ASP A 74 -0.02 22.94 14.01
C ASP A 74 1.30 22.29 13.56
N LYS A 75 1.95 21.47 14.40
CA LYS A 75 3.18 20.74 14.02
C LYS A 75 2.89 19.58 13.07
N VAL A 76 1.81 18.84 13.33
CA VAL A 76 1.42 17.66 12.53
C VAL A 76 0.95 18.08 11.13
N LEU A 77 0.17 19.15 11.00
CA LEU A 77 -0.34 19.60 9.70
C LEU A 77 0.76 20.23 8.81
N ARG A 78 1.89 20.65 9.38
CA ARG A 78 3.00 21.26 8.60
C ARG A 78 3.91 20.25 7.91
N SER A 79 3.88 18.97 8.26
CA SER A 79 4.89 18.02 7.79
C SER A 79 4.40 16.62 7.46
N TRP A 80 3.10 16.31 7.61
CA TRP A 80 2.62 14.94 7.58
C TRP A 80 1.51 14.69 6.58
N ASP A 81 1.81 13.87 5.58
CA ASP A 81 0.79 13.28 4.71
C ASP A 81 0.03 12.19 5.48
N MET A 82 -1.29 12.17 5.32
CA MET A 82 -2.22 11.21 5.91
C MET A 82 -3.13 10.67 4.81
N LEU A 83 -3.39 9.38 4.84
CA LEU A 83 -4.29 8.72 3.90
C LEU A 83 -4.99 7.58 4.63
N ILE A 84 -6.32 7.64 4.68
CA ILE A 84 -7.17 6.64 5.33
C ILE A 84 -8.40 6.38 4.46
N THR A 85 -8.76 5.10 4.28
CA THR A 85 -9.92 4.70 3.47
C THR A 85 -11.22 4.73 4.31
N PRO A 86 -12.40 4.83 3.68
CA PRO A 86 -13.67 4.67 4.40
C PRO A 86 -13.77 3.32 5.11
N HIS A 87 -13.27 2.24 4.51
CA HIS A 87 -13.21 0.92 5.14
C HIS A 87 -12.39 0.91 6.45
N GLN A 88 -11.21 1.52 6.48
CA GLN A 88 -10.40 1.62 7.70
C GLN A 88 -11.09 2.47 8.77
N ILE A 89 -11.75 3.56 8.38
CA ILE A 89 -12.55 4.38 9.30
C ILE A 89 -13.64 3.52 9.96
N LEU A 90 -14.35 2.70 9.17
CA LEU A 90 -15.36 1.79 9.70
C LEU A 90 -14.75 0.76 10.66
N GLN A 91 -13.59 0.17 10.34
CA GLN A 91 -12.92 -0.79 11.22
C GLN A 91 -12.58 -0.17 12.58
N ILE A 92 -12.03 1.04 12.58
CA ILE A 92 -11.71 1.79 13.80
C ILE A 92 -12.99 2.04 14.62
N ARG A 93 -14.03 2.58 13.96
CA ARG A 93 -15.30 2.94 14.61
C ARG A 93 -16.03 1.73 15.19
N ARG A 94 -16.08 0.61 14.46
CA ARG A 94 -16.66 -0.66 14.95
C ARG A 94 -16.04 -1.11 16.26
N LYS A 95 -14.71 -1.09 16.35
CA LYS A 95 -14.02 -1.49 17.59
C LYS A 95 -14.36 -0.57 18.75
N LEU A 96 -14.47 0.74 18.48
CA LEU A 96 -14.90 1.70 19.47
C LEU A 96 -16.35 1.45 19.96
N THR A 97 -17.28 1.17 19.06
CA THR A 97 -18.70 0.91 19.41
C THR A 97 -18.90 -0.45 20.08
N GLU A 98 -18.06 -1.43 19.78
CA GLU A 98 -17.96 -2.72 20.49
C GLU A 98 -17.32 -2.61 21.89
N GLY A 99 -16.81 -1.43 22.26
CA GLY A 99 -16.13 -1.19 23.54
C GLY A 99 -14.64 -1.53 23.56
N ASP A 100 -14.08 -2.02 22.45
CA ASP A 100 -12.67 -2.33 22.27
C ASP A 100 -11.86 -1.09 21.86
N LYS A 101 -11.68 -0.19 22.85
CA LYS A 101 -10.94 1.06 22.69
C LYS A 101 -9.47 0.84 22.34
N GLU A 102 -8.87 -0.24 22.82
CA GLU A 102 -7.46 -0.55 22.58
C GLU A 102 -7.24 -0.87 21.10
N SER A 103 -8.01 -1.78 20.53
CA SER A 103 -7.94 -2.11 19.11
C SER A 103 -8.28 -0.90 18.24
N SER A 104 -9.31 -0.12 18.59
CA SER A 104 -9.66 1.11 17.88
C SER A 104 -8.47 2.07 17.80
N LEU A 105 -7.80 2.31 18.92
CA LEU A 105 -6.63 3.19 18.98
C LEU A 105 -5.43 2.58 18.24
N ALA A 106 -5.20 1.27 18.35
CA ALA A 106 -4.13 0.57 17.64
C ALA A 106 -4.28 0.70 16.12
N LEU A 107 -5.48 0.49 15.59
CA LEU A 107 -5.80 0.69 14.18
C LEU A 107 -5.57 2.15 13.77
N PHE A 108 -6.04 3.12 14.55
CA PHE A 108 -5.88 4.54 14.21
C PHE A 108 -4.40 4.97 14.21
N LYS A 109 -3.58 4.49 15.15
CA LYS A 109 -2.13 4.73 15.19
C LYS A 109 -1.40 4.30 13.91
N THR A 110 -1.94 3.35 13.15
CA THR A 110 -1.31 2.92 11.88
C THR A 110 -1.34 3.99 10.79
N VAL A 111 -2.25 4.96 10.89
CA VAL A 111 -2.47 6.02 9.87
C VAL A 111 -2.41 7.43 10.44
N ASN A 112 -2.52 7.58 11.76
CA ASN A 112 -2.47 8.86 12.44
C ASN A 112 -1.03 9.26 12.81
N PRO A 113 -0.49 10.37 12.28
CA PRO A 113 0.85 10.85 12.62
C PRO A 113 0.94 11.30 14.08
N SER A 114 2.06 10.97 14.75
CA SER A 114 2.37 11.49 16.08
C SER A 114 3.23 12.76 16.02
N ILE A 115 3.37 13.46 17.15
CA ILE A 115 4.25 14.64 17.27
C ILE A 115 5.72 14.24 17.19
N SER A 116 6.12 13.12 17.82
CA SER A 116 7.51 12.64 17.85
C SER A 116 8.02 12.27 16.46
N GLU A 117 7.10 11.81 15.62
CA GLU A 117 7.31 11.55 14.22
C GLU A 117 7.88 12.81 13.51
N GLY A 118 7.38 14.02 13.87
CA GLY A 118 7.76 15.34 13.33
C GLY A 118 9.26 15.58 13.20
N ASP A 119 9.97 15.36 14.29
CA ASP A 119 11.40 15.66 14.42
C ASP A 119 12.27 14.60 13.70
N GLU A 120 11.81 13.35 13.66
CA GLU A 120 12.49 12.25 12.96
C GLU A 120 12.36 12.33 11.43
N TYR A 121 11.22 12.80 10.91
CA TYR A 121 11.00 12.88 9.46
C TYR A 121 11.95 13.86 8.77
N GLN A 122 12.20 15.02 9.39
CA GLN A 122 13.18 15.98 8.85
C GLN A 122 14.59 15.37 8.80
N GLN A 123 14.95 14.55 9.78
CA GLN A 123 16.22 13.81 9.76
C GLN A 123 16.23 12.71 8.69
N ILE A 124 15.17 11.92 8.52
CA ILE A 124 15.12 10.85 7.51
C ILE A 124 15.14 11.42 6.08
N VAL A 125 14.40 12.50 5.83
CA VAL A 125 14.42 13.20 4.53
C VAL A 125 15.82 13.76 4.26
N LYS A 126 16.45 14.39 5.26
CA LYS A 126 17.82 14.87 5.18
C LYS A 126 18.82 13.74 4.91
N LEU A 127 18.76 12.64 5.66
CA LEU A 127 19.62 11.46 5.47
C LEU A 127 19.45 10.83 4.08
N LYS A 128 18.23 10.82 3.51
CA LYS A 128 18.01 10.36 2.12
C LYS A 128 18.53 11.33 1.08
N ILE A 129 18.37 12.65 1.28
CA ILE A 129 18.94 13.69 0.42
C ILE A 129 20.47 13.59 0.44
N ASP A 130 21.05 13.36 1.61
CA ASP A 130 22.49 13.19 1.84
C ASP A 130 23.00 11.80 1.37
N GLY A 131 22.16 10.99 0.73
CA GLY A 131 22.53 9.70 0.13
C GLY A 131 22.77 8.56 1.13
N LEU A 132 22.48 8.77 2.41
CA LEU A 132 22.65 7.81 3.50
C LEU A 132 21.33 7.06 3.76
N GLY A 133 21.02 6.11 2.88
CA GLY A 133 19.91 5.17 3.03
C GLY A 133 20.27 3.80 2.46
N THR A 134 20.67 2.88 3.34
CA THR A 134 20.71 1.39 3.23
C THR A 134 21.20 0.70 1.95
N GLY A 135 21.80 1.41 0.99
CA GLY A 135 22.14 0.86 -0.33
C GLY A 135 23.60 0.55 -0.60
N TYR A 136 24.51 0.71 0.35
CA TYR A 136 25.94 0.73 0.02
C TYR A 136 26.56 -0.67 -0.19
N ARG A 137 26.18 -1.70 0.57
CA ARG A 137 26.96 -2.96 0.59
C ARG A 137 26.60 -4.00 -0.48
N ARG A 138 25.54 -3.81 -1.28
CA ARG A 138 25.12 -4.83 -2.30
C ARG A 138 24.75 -4.29 -3.67
N LYS A 139 24.78 -2.96 -3.89
CA LYS A 139 24.58 -2.39 -5.23
C LYS A 139 25.57 -3.00 -6.22
N GLU A 140 26.83 -3.18 -5.85
CA GLU A 140 27.89 -3.56 -6.78
C GLU A 140 27.71 -4.92 -7.48
N ARG A 141 27.10 -5.93 -6.83
CA ARG A 141 26.99 -7.28 -7.43
C ARG A 141 25.99 -7.37 -8.60
N TYR A 142 24.87 -6.65 -8.51
CA TYR A 142 23.79 -6.75 -9.52
C TYR A 142 23.58 -5.44 -10.31
N ASN A 143 24.29 -4.37 -9.94
CA ASN A 143 24.30 -3.09 -10.62
C ASN A 143 25.72 -2.79 -11.11
N THR A 144 26.07 -3.36 -12.26
CA THR A 144 27.38 -3.14 -12.93
C THR A 144 27.23 -2.08 -14.03
N PRO A 145 28.32 -1.46 -14.52
CA PRO A 145 28.26 -0.55 -15.67
C PRO A 145 27.64 -1.18 -16.93
N GLU A 146 27.85 -2.47 -17.15
CA GLU A 146 27.35 -3.24 -18.31
C GLU A 146 25.88 -3.68 -18.13
N ASN A 147 25.42 -3.79 -16.88
CA ASN A 147 24.05 -4.12 -16.53
C ASN A 147 23.53 -3.27 -15.36
N PRO A 148 23.25 -1.98 -15.60
CA PRO A 148 22.80 -1.09 -14.55
C PRO A 148 21.40 -1.49 -14.09
N GLN A 149 21.26 -1.72 -12.79
CA GLN A 149 20.00 -2.06 -12.16
C GLN A 149 19.09 -0.82 -12.14
N PRO A 150 17.90 -0.89 -12.76
CA PRO A 150 16.97 0.23 -12.73
C PRO A 150 16.39 0.44 -11.33
N ARG A 151 15.93 1.66 -11.04
CA ARG A 151 15.42 2.04 -9.71
C ARG A 151 14.21 1.22 -9.27
N GLU A 152 13.45 0.70 -10.23
CA GLU A 152 12.29 -0.17 -10.04
C GLU A 152 12.67 -1.55 -9.50
N ILE A 153 13.93 -1.96 -9.66
CA ILE A 153 14.41 -3.25 -9.15
C ILE A 153 15.12 -3.05 -7.82
N ARG A 154 14.79 -3.92 -6.86
CA ARG A 154 15.60 -4.16 -5.67
C ARG A 154 15.94 -5.64 -5.61
N ARG A 155 17.22 -5.98 -5.79
CA ARG A 155 17.74 -7.34 -5.69
C ARG A 155 18.70 -7.44 -4.51
N LEU A 156 18.30 -8.18 -3.49
CA LEU A 156 19.11 -8.44 -2.30
C LEU A 156 19.62 -9.88 -2.23
N TYR A 157 19.00 -10.77 -3.01
CA TYR A 157 19.21 -12.21 -3.01
C TYR A 157 19.48 -12.69 -4.45
N ASP A 158 20.16 -13.82 -4.57
CA ASP A 158 20.60 -14.35 -5.86
C ASP A 158 19.45 -14.79 -6.74
N ASP A 159 18.40 -15.40 -6.19
CA ASP A 159 17.34 -16.04 -6.98
C ASP A 159 16.06 -15.21 -7.11
N ARG A 160 15.98 -14.03 -6.48
CA ARG A 160 14.75 -13.24 -6.41
C ARG A 160 14.93 -11.75 -6.42
N VAL A 161 13.93 -11.05 -6.94
CA VAL A 161 13.90 -9.60 -7.08
C VAL A 161 12.57 -9.02 -6.63
N VAL A 162 12.61 -7.80 -6.11
CA VAL A 162 11.42 -6.97 -5.95
C VAL A 162 11.33 -6.04 -7.15
N LEU A 163 10.19 -6.08 -7.85
CA LEU A 163 9.80 -5.15 -8.89
C LEU A 163 8.81 -4.13 -8.31
N THR A 164 9.21 -2.87 -8.31
CA THR A 164 8.37 -1.73 -7.92
C THR A 164 7.43 -1.41 -9.07
N CYS A 165 6.12 -1.55 -8.86
CA CYS A 165 5.10 -1.33 -9.88
C CYS A 165 4.48 0.07 -9.81
N THR A 166 4.42 0.64 -8.60
CA THR A 166 3.87 1.96 -8.30
C THR A 166 4.38 2.44 -6.95
N TRP A 167 4.32 3.74 -6.67
CA TRP A 167 4.56 4.30 -5.34
C TRP A 167 3.27 4.56 -4.54
N GLN A 168 2.12 4.36 -5.17
CA GLN A 168 0.82 4.63 -4.58
C GLN A 168 0.35 3.46 -3.70
N CYS A 169 -0.35 3.80 -2.61
CA CYS A 169 -0.91 2.85 -1.63
C CYS A 169 -2.41 3.13 -1.40
N PRO A 170 -3.17 2.16 -0.86
CA PRO A 170 -4.54 2.40 -0.40
C PRO A 170 -4.57 3.25 0.89
N THR A 171 -3.52 3.14 1.72
CA THR A 171 -3.41 3.77 3.04
C THR A 171 -2.02 4.35 3.25
N GLY A 172 -1.90 5.40 4.07
CA GLY A 172 -0.64 6.04 4.42
C GLY A 172 -0.06 5.50 5.73
N CYS A 173 0.50 4.28 5.72
CA CYS A 173 1.02 3.67 6.95
C CYS A 173 2.12 4.52 7.60
N ARG A 174 2.01 4.81 8.90
CA ARG A 174 2.99 5.60 9.67
C ARG A 174 4.35 4.91 9.77
N TYR A 175 4.35 3.58 9.78
CA TYR A 175 5.54 2.73 9.82
C TYR A 175 6.13 2.41 8.43
N CYS A 176 5.72 3.12 7.38
CA CYS A 176 6.20 2.84 6.01
C CYS A 176 7.64 3.33 5.81
N PHE A 177 8.59 2.40 5.69
CA PHE A 177 10.00 2.72 5.36
C PHE A 177 10.20 3.26 3.93
N ARG A 178 9.18 3.15 3.05
CA ARG A 178 9.14 3.68 1.67
C ARG A 178 8.33 4.97 1.54
N ARG A 179 7.96 5.60 2.68
CA ARG A 179 7.14 6.82 2.67
C ARG A 179 7.73 7.94 1.81
N PRO A 180 9.03 8.26 1.86
CA PRO A 180 9.59 9.30 0.99
C PRO A 180 9.36 9.03 -0.51
N GLU A 181 9.49 7.77 -0.94
CA GLU A 181 9.24 7.37 -2.32
C GLU A 181 7.75 7.49 -2.70
N ALA A 182 6.82 7.20 -1.77
CA ALA A 182 5.39 7.43 -1.96
C ALA A 182 5.03 8.91 -2.18
N LEU A 183 5.80 9.82 -1.59
CA LEU A 183 5.50 11.26 -1.58
C LEU A 183 6.16 12.02 -2.73
N ILE A 184 7.44 11.78 -2.96
CA ILE A 184 8.27 12.54 -3.90
C ILE A 184 9.01 11.64 -4.88
N GLY A 185 8.71 10.34 -4.91
CA GLY A 185 9.34 9.40 -5.81
C GLY A 185 9.05 9.73 -7.28
N PRO A 186 10.01 9.49 -8.19
CA PRO A 186 9.76 9.66 -9.61
C PRO A 186 8.71 8.66 -10.09
N LYS A 187 8.03 8.99 -11.18
CA LYS A 187 7.08 8.08 -11.84
C LYS A 187 7.74 6.73 -12.10
N VAL A 188 7.10 5.66 -11.65
CA VAL A 188 7.57 4.28 -11.83
C VAL A 188 7.45 3.87 -13.28
N ASN A 189 8.51 3.29 -13.83
CA ASN A 189 8.50 2.62 -15.13
C ASN A 189 8.81 1.13 -14.96
N TRP A 190 7.78 0.34 -14.64
CA TRP A 190 7.92 -1.10 -14.38
C TRP A 190 8.42 -1.89 -15.61
N GLU A 191 8.24 -1.39 -16.83
CA GLU A 191 8.75 -2.04 -18.05
C GLU A 191 10.29 -2.08 -18.05
N LYS A 192 10.95 -1.03 -17.54
CA LYS A 192 12.42 -1.04 -17.36
C LYS A 192 12.87 -2.16 -16.44
N GLY A 193 12.14 -2.38 -15.34
CA GLY A 193 12.43 -3.48 -14.42
C GLY A 193 12.24 -4.84 -15.06
N LEU A 194 11.13 -5.06 -15.79
CA LEU A 194 10.90 -6.31 -16.53
C LEU A 194 11.99 -6.58 -17.57
N ASN A 195 12.37 -5.56 -18.35
CA ASN A 195 13.42 -5.67 -19.35
C ASN A 195 14.77 -6.00 -18.72
N TYR A 196 15.09 -5.43 -17.56
CA TYR A 196 16.29 -5.78 -16.80
C TYR A 196 16.29 -7.26 -16.39
N ILE A 197 15.19 -7.77 -15.80
CA ILE A 197 15.09 -9.17 -15.37
C ILE A 197 15.22 -10.10 -16.58
N LYS A 198 14.54 -9.77 -17.68
CA LYS A 198 14.60 -10.54 -18.93
C LYS A 198 16.02 -10.58 -19.49
N LYS A 199 16.69 -9.43 -19.61
CA LYS A 199 18.09 -9.34 -20.05
C LYS A 199 18.98 -10.17 -19.14
N TRP A 200 18.85 -9.99 -17.82
CA TRP A 200 19.64 -10.73 -16.83
C TRP A 200 19.53 -12.25 -17.05
N ASN A 201 18.30 -12.78 -17.15
CA ASN A 201 18.11 -14.22 -17.28
C ASN A 201 18.58 -14.79 -18.61
N LEU A 202 18.61 -13.98 -19.68
CA LEU A 202 19.11 -14.39 -20.99
C LEU A 202 20.64 -14.37 -21.08
N THR A 203 21.32 -13.56 -20.27
CA THR A 203 22.78 -13.36 -20.38
C THR A 203 23.59 -14.01 -19.25
N HIS A 204 22.94 -14.59 -18.24
CA HIS A 204 23.61 -15.21 -17.09
C HIS A 204 23.31 -16.72 -17.01
N SER A 205 24.16 -17.43 -16.28
CA SER A 205 24.01 -18.87 -16.03
C SER A 205 22.69 -19.21 -15.34
N LYS A 206 22.24 -20.46 -15.46
CA LYS A 206 20.97 -20.94 -14.88
C LYS A 206 20.95 -20.81 -13.35
N GLU A 207 22.11 -20.89 -12.73
CA GLU A 207 22.33 -20.75 -11.30
C GLU A 207 22.05 -19.31 -10.83
N GLU A 208 22.40 -18.32 -11.66
CA GLU A 208 22.29 -16.88 -11.39
C GLU A 208 20.98 -16.24 -11.88
N GLN A 209 20.14 -17.01 -12.58
CA GLN A 209 18.83 -16.54 -13.05
C GLN A 209 17.93 -16.15 -11.88
N VAL A 210 17.19 -15.05 -12.08
CA VAL A 210 16.05 -14.68 -11.26
C VAL A 210 14.95 -15.71 -11.48
N LYS A 211 14.57 -16.40 -10.41
CA LYS A 211 13.53 -17.43 -10.39
C LYS A 211 12.23 -16.92 -9.77
N ASP A 212 12.30 -15.83 -9.01
CA ASP A 212 11.19 -15.35 -8.20
C ASP A 212 11.10 -13.81 -8.25
N VAL A 213 9.96 -13.32 -8.74
CA VAL A 213 9.68 -11.89 -8.90
C VAL A 213 8.55 -11.48 -7.98
N ILE A 214 8.83 -10.55 -7.08
CA ILE A 214 7.87 -9.99 -6.13
C ILE A 214 7.40 -8.63 -6.66
N LEU A 215 6.12 -8.51 -7.03
CA LEU A 215 5.51 -7.22 -7.30
C LEU A 215 5.28 -6.50 -5.97
N SER A 216 5.79 -5.28 -5.88
CA SER A 216 5.70 -4.44 -4.68
C SER A 216 5.74 -2.96 -5.09
N GLY A 217 6.08 -2.09 -4.15
CA GLY A 217 6.32 -0.67 -4.34
C GLY A 217 5.76 0.11 -3.16
N GLY A 218 4.77 0.95 -3.45
CA GLY A 218 3.69 1.27 -2.52
C GLY A 218 2.81 0.03 -2.35
N ASP A 219 1.85 -0.16 -3.26
CA ASP A 219 1.05 -1.37 -3.33
C ASP A 219 0.64 -1.72 -4.78
N PRO A 220 0.97 -2.92 -5.32
CA PRO A 220 0.67 -3.31 -6.70
C PRO A 220 -0.82 -3.27 -7.04
N LEU A 221 -1.70 -3.55 -6.06
CA LEU A 221 -3.14 -3.59 -6.32
C LEU A 221 -3.77 -2.19 -6.47
N PHE A 222 -2.98 -1.12 -6.32
CA PHE A 222 -3.40 0.22 -6.73
C PHE A 222 -3.55 0.36 -8.26
N LEU A 223 -2.81 -0.44 -9.02
CA LEU A 223 -2.88 -0.41 -10.48
C LEU A 223 -4.21 -0.96 -10.98
N SER A 224 -4.59 -0.53 -12.19
CA SER A 224 -5.75 -1.11 -12.88
C SER A 224 -5.52 -2.59 -13.19
N ASP A 225 -6.61 -3.34 -13.32
CA ASP A 225 -6.59 -4.77 -13.66
C ASP A 225 -5.78 -5.04 -14.93
N ASN A 226 -5.92 -4.17 -15.95
CA ASN A 226 -5.17 -4.28 -17.19
C ASN A 226 -3.65 -4.09 -16.98
N GLN A 227 -3.24 -3.14 -16.13
CA GLN A 227 -1.83 -2.96 -15.82
C GLN A 227 -1.27 -4.15 -15.04
N ILE A 228 -2.00 -4.66 -14.03
CA ILE A 228 -1.60 -5.85 -13.27
C ILE A 228 -1.44 -7.05 -14.22
N LYS A 229 -2.42 -7.27 -15.10
CA LYS A 229 -2.38 -8.33 -16.12
C LYS A 229 -1.17 -8.20 -17.03
N LYS A 230 -0.88 -7.01 -17.56
CA LYS A 230 0.29 -6.76 -18.42
C LYS A 230 1.60 -7.06 -17.70
N ILE A 231 1.75 -6.59 -16.45
CA ILE A 231 2.95 -6.84 -15.65
C ILE A 231 3.10 -8.35 -15.41
N ALA A 232 2.03 -9.02 -14.98
CA ALA A 232 2.04 -10.43 -14.65
C ALA A 232 2.36 -11.32 -15.87
N GLN A 233 1.76 -11.01 -17.03
CA GLN A 233 2.10 -11.64 -18.31
C GLN A 233 3.57 -11.41 -18.68
N GLY A 234 4.04 -10.17 -18.52
CA GLY A 234 5.43 -9.80 -18.76
C GLY A 234 6.38 -10.64 -17.92
N VAL A 235 6.14 -10.74 -16.61
CA VAL A 235 6.95 -11.59 -15.71
C VAL A 235 6.92 -13.05 -16.13
N LYS A 236 5.73 -13.63 -16.34
CA LYS A 236 5.58 -15.05 -16.68
C LYS A 236 6.19 -15.41 -18.04
N SER A 237 6.41 -14.44 -18.92
CA SER A 237 7.10 -14.64 -20.19
C SER A 237 8.63 -14.72 -20.08
N ILE A 238 9.21 -14.39 -18.92
CA ILE A 238 10.67 -14.36 -18.74
C ILE A 238 11.21 -15.78 -18.53
N PRO A 239 12.15 -16.26 -19.36
CA PRO A 239 12.77 -17.57 -19.17
C PRO A 239 13.43 -17.70 -17.80
N GLY A 240 13.24 -18.83 -17.13
CA GLY A 240 13.83 -19.13 -15.81
C GLY A 240 13.02 -18.63 -14.61
N VAL A 241 12.09 -17.69 -14.80
CA VAL A 241 11.17 -17.27 -13.73
C VAL A 241 10.18 -18.40 -13.43
N LYS A 242 10.10 -18.77 -12.16
CA LYS A 242 9.21 -19.81 -11.62
C LYS A 242 8.05 -19.22 -10.85
N PHE A 243 8.33 -18.19 -10.04
CA PHE A 243 7.36 -17.61 -9.11
C PHE A 243 7.12 -16.13 -9.41
N LEU A 244 5.86 -15.74 -9.45
CA LEU A 244 5.36 -14.38 -9.39
C LEU A 244 4.60 -14.22 -8.07
N ARG A 245 5.08 -13.29 -7.24
CA ARG A 245 4.50 -12.96 -5.94
C ARG A 245 3.94 -11.55 -5.91
N ILE A 246 2.92 -11.32 -5.09
CA ILE A 246 2.40 -9.97 -4.82
C ILE A 246 2.38 -9.72 -3.33
N ASP A 247 3.00 -8.62 -2.90
CA ASP A 247 2.86 -8.10 -1.54
C ASP A 247 1.80 -6.99 -1.54
N THR A 248 0.78 -7.10 -0.68
CA THR A 248 -0.31 -6.10 -0.65
C THR A 248 -0.90 -5.89 0.75
N LYS A 249 -1.33 -4.65 1.01
CA LYS A 249 -2.08 -4.18 2.19
C LYS A 249 -3.58 -4.02 1.89
N TYR A 250 -4.00 -4.18 0.62
CA TYR A 250 -5.40 -3.94 0.22
C TYR A 250 -6.41 -4.79 0.99
N LEU A 251 -6.11 -6.04 1.34
CA LEU A 251 -7.09 -6.84 2.10
C LEU A 251 -7.44 -6.24 3.46
N ALA A 252 -6.47 -5.60 4.12
CA ALA A 252 -6.72 -4.92 5.39
C ALA A 252 -7.30 -3.51 5.20
N ALA A 253 -6.84 -2.79 4.17
CA ALA A 253 -7.18 -1.37 4.00
C ALA A 253 -8.42 -1.10 3.13
N MET A 254 -8.67 -1.94 2.12
CA MET A 254 -9.73 -1.75 1.13
C MET A 254 -10.03 -3.09 0.42
N PRO A 255 -10.63 -4.08 1.11
CA PRO A 255 -10.86 -5.42 0.57
C PRO A 255 -11.76 -5.42 -0.67
N GLN A 256 -12.57 -4.38 -0.88
CA GLN A 256 -13.40 -4.18 -2.07
C GLN A 256 -12.59 -4.22 -3.38
N ARG A 257 -11.28 -3.98 -3.33
CA ARG A 257 -10.40 -4.03 -4.51
C ARG A 257 -10.38 -5.42 -5.16
N ILE A 258 -10.65 -6.48 -4.40
CA ILE A 258 -10.70 -7.86 -4.90
C ILE A 258 -12.06 -8.10 -5.57
N THR A 259 -12.17 -7.70 -6.83
CA THR A 259 -13.32 -8.00 -7.69
C THR A 259 -13.17 -9.39 -8.33
N PRO A 260 -14.25 -9.99 -8.86
CA PRO A 260 -14.16 -11.24 -9.61
C PRO A 260 -13.15 -11.19 -10.76
N GLU A 261 -13.07 -10.07 -11.48
CA GLU A 261 -12.16 -9.86 -12.61
C GLU A 261 -10.70 -9.82 -12.14
N LEU A 262 -10.42 -9.10 -11.05
CA LEU A 262 -9.08 -9.11 -10.47
C LEU A 262 -8.73 -10.51 -9.96
N ALA A 263 -9.65 -11.19 -9.29
CA ALA A 263 -9.43 -12.53 -8.76
C ALA A 263 -9.08 -13.54 -9.88
N GLU A 264 -9.72 -13.44 -11.05
CA GLU A 264 -9.36 -14.25 -12.23
C GLU A 264 -7.93 -13.97 -12.71
N ILE A 265 -7.54 -12.69 -12.80
CA ILE A 265 -6.19 -12.29 -13.19
C ILE A 265 -5.16 -12.83 -12.19
N LEU A 266 -5.42 -12.66 -10.89
CA LEU A 266 -4.53 -13.14 -9.83
C LEU A 266 -4.42 -14.67 -9.87
N GLY A 267 -5.54 -15.39 -9.93
CA GLY A 267 -5.55 -16.86 -9.97
C GLY A 267 -4.89 -17.44 -11.22
N LYS A 268 -4.84 -16.69 -12.33
CA LYS A 268 -4.18 -17.13 -13.57
C LYS A 268 -2.66 -16.94 -13.55
N TYR A 269 -2.16 -15.88 -12.92
CA TYR A 269 -0.74 -15.50 -13.07
C TYR A 269 0.05 -15.46 -11.76
N VAL A 270 -0.57 -15.26 -10.60
CA VAL A 270 0.13 -15.04 -9.34
C VAL A 270 0.20 -16.35 -8.57
N ASP A 271 1.42 -16.77 -8.21
CA ASP A 271 1.64 -18.04 -7.53
C ASP A 271 1.49 -17.91 -6.01
N LEU A 272 1.90 -16.76 -5.45
CA LEU A 272 1.85 -16.50 -4.01
C LEU A 272 1.46 -15.04 -3.74
N MET A 273 0.71 -14.83 -2.67
CA MET A 273 0.40 -13.48 -2.16
C MET A 273 0.81 -13.36 -0.70
N CYS A 274 1.45 -12.25 -0.37
CA CYS A 274 1.75 -11.87 1.00
C CYS A 274 0.82 -10.73 1.41
N PHE A 275 0.09 -10.91 2.50
CA PHE A 275 -0.82 -9.91 3.02
C PHE A 275 -0.24 -9.22 4.24
N HIS A 276 -0.37 -7.91 4.27
CA HIS A 276 0.14 -7.10 5.37
C HIS A 276 -0.96 -6.80 6.39
N PHE A 277 -1.14 -7.66 7.38
CA PHE A 277 -1.98 -7.38 8.54
C PHE A 277 -1.09 -6.99 9.74
N THR A 278 -1.46 -5.94 10.45
CA THR A 278 -0.72 -5.41 11.60
C THR A 278 -1.47 -5.55 12.92
N HIS A 279 -2.77 -5.83 12.87
CA HIS A 279 -3.58 -6.05 14.07
C HIS A 279 -4.73 -7.03 13.77
N PRO A 280 -5.13 -7.92 14.70
CA PRO A 280 -6.25 -8.85 14.49
C PRO A 280 -7.56 -8.15 14.10
N ALA A 281 -7.78 -6.93 14.61
CA ALA A 281 -8.97 -6.13 14.31
C ALA A 281 -9.07 -5.66 12.84
N GLU A 282 -8.02 -5.82 12.04
CA GLU A 282 -8.07 -5.59 10.59
C GLU A 282 -8.74 -6.76 9.83
N ILE A 283 -8.98 -7.89 10.51
CA ILE A 283 -9.69 -9.06 9.98
C ILE A 283 -11.17 -8.90 10.38
N SER A 284 -12.01 -8.52 9.40
CA SER A 284 -13.44 -8.24 9.56
C SER A 284 -14.35 -9.34 9.06
#